data_AF-A0A4U7EYL9-F1
#
_entry.id   AF-A0A4U7EYL9-F1
#
_cell.length_a   1.000
_cell.length_b   1.000
_cell.length_c   1.000
_cell.angle_alpha   90.00
_cell.angle_beta   90.00
_cell.angle_gamma   90.00
#
_symmetry.space_group_name_H-M   'P 1'
#
loop_
_entity.id
_entity.type
_entity.pdbx_description
1 polymer ?
#
loop_
_entity_poly.entity_id
_entity_poly.type
_entity_poly.pdbx_seq_one_letter_code
_entity_poly.pdbx_strand_id
1 'polypeptide(L)' 'MSDPDPDARTVLVAGTASHAGKSTLAAGVCRHLARRGVSVAPFKAHNMSNNARVALAPDGEWGEVGVSQYVRPGPART' A
#
# COMPACT_ATOMS: atom_id res chain seq x y z
N MET A 1 12.56 4.70 -12.78
CA MET A 1 11.75 4.93 -11.56
C MET A 1 12.65 5.76 -10.66
N SER A 2 12.40 7.07 -10.55
CA SER A 2 13.26 7.94 -9.74
C SER A 2 13.15 7.51 -8.28
N ASP A 3 14.28 7.44 -7.58
CA ASP A 3 14.29 7.14 -6.15
C ASP A 3 13.43 8.15 -5.37
N PRO A 4 12.76 7.71 -4.29
CA PRO A 4 11.93 8.60 -3.48
C PRO A 4 12.80 9.72 -2.89
N ASP A 5 12.34 10.96 -3.07
CA ASP A 5 12.96 12.14 -2.47
C ASP A 5 13.01 11.96 -0.93
N PRO A 6 14.19 11.93 -0.30
CA PRO A 6 14.31 11.70 1.14
C PRO A 6 13.64 12.80 1.97
N ASP A 7 13.36 13.98 1.39
CA ASP A 7 12.69 15.08 2.07
C ASP A 7 11.16 15.07 1.93
N ALA A 8 10.61 14.12 1.17
CA ALA A 8 9.18 14.00 0.95
C ALA A 8 8.41 13.84 2.28
N ARG A 9 7.46 14.75 2.52
CA ARG A 9 6.61 14.73 3.72
C ARG A 9 5.51 13.67 3.58
N THR A 10 5.41 12.78 4.57
CA THR A 10 4.38 11.72 4.61
C THR A 10 3.26 12.07 5.59
N VAL A 11 2.01 11.83 5.18
CA VAL A 11 0.81 12.02 6.03
C VAL A 11 0.02 10.71 6.08
N LEU A 12 -0.26 10.22 7.29
CA LEU A 12 -1.10 9.04 7.53
C LEU A 12 -2.54 9.45 7.83
N VAL A 13 -3.50 8.85 7.10
CA VAL A 13 -4.94 8.97 7.40
C VAL A 13 -5.43 7.68 8.07
N ALA A 14 -5.48 7.69 9.40
CA ALA A 14 -5.94 6.59 10.22
C ALA A 14 -7.39 6.78 10.70
N GLY A 15 -8.02 5.73 11.24
CA GLY A 15 -9.37 5.79 11.77
C GLY A 15 -9.75 4.49 12.49
N THR A 16 -10.74 4.59 13.36
CA THR A 16 -11.06 3.56 14.37
C THR A 16 -11.85 2.36 13.83
N ALA A 17 -12.45 2.50 12.65
CA ALA A 17 -13.23 1.46 12.01
C ALA A 17 -13.05 1.47 10.49
N SER A 18 -13.36 0.34 9.85
CA SER A 18 -13.61 0.29 8.41
C SER A 18 -14.79 1.20 8.04
N HIS A 19 -14.78 1.73 6.81
CA HIS A 19 -15.82 2.68 6.32
C HIS A 19 -15.96 4.02 7.05
N ALA A 20 -15.09 4.34 8.02
CA ALA A 20 -15.04 5.66 8.67
C ALA A 20 -14.64 6.84 7.75
N GLY A 21 -14.69 6.70 6.41
CA GLY A 21 -14.42 7.79 5.47
C GLY A 21 -12.95 8.09 5.18
N LYS A 22 -11.99 7.32 5.72
CA LYS A 22 -10.54 7.52 5.52
C LYS A 22 -10.12 7.70 4.06
N SER A 23 -10.66 6.87 3.15
CA SER A 23 -10.33 6.97 1.71
C SER A 23 -10.88 8.23 1.06
N THR A 24 -12.09 8.65 1.45
CA THR A 24 -12.68 9.91 0.98
C THR A 24 -11.86 11.10 1.45
N LEU A 25 -11.46 11.10 2.73
CA LEU A 25 -10.63 12.16 3.29
C LEU A 25 -9.25 12.22 2.60
N ALA A 26 -8.58 11.07 2.44
CA ALA A 26 -7.30 11.00 1.73
C ALA A 26 -7.41 11.53 0.30
N ALA A 27 -8.45 11.14 -0.45
CA ALA A 27 -8.69 11.65 -1.79
C ALA A 27 -8.93 13.17 -1.82
N GLY A 28 -9.69 13.71 -0.86
CA GLY A 28 -9.92 15.14 -0.72
C GLY A 28 -8.64 15.94 -0.45
N VAL A 29 -7.79 15.45 0.46
CA VAL A 29 -6.49 16.06 0.78
C VAL A 29 -5.57 16.04 -0.43
N CYS A 30 -5.40 14.89 -1.09
CA CYS A 30 -4.57 14.78 -2.29
C CYS A 30 -5.06 15.74 -3.39
N ARG A 31 -6.37 15.82 -3.64
CA ARG A 31 -6.95 16.73 -4.64
C ARG A 31 -6.69 18.20 -4.29
N HIS A 32 -6.82 18.58 -3.02
CA HIS A 32 -6.58 19.95 -2.57
C HIS A 32 -5.11 20.36 -2.73
N LEU A 33 -4.18 19.49 -2.37
CA LEU A 33 -2.75 19.71 -2.52
C LEU A 33 -2.33 19.79 -3.99
N ALA A 34 -2.82 18.87 -4.83
CA ALA A 34 -2.57 18.89 -6.27
C ALA A 34 -3.06 20.20 -6.91
N ARG A 35 -4.23 20.72 -6.50
CA ARG A 35 -4.75 22.02 -6.97
C ARG A 35 -3.89 23.22 -6.58
N ARG A 36 -3.03 23.08 -5.57
CA ARG A 36 -2.06 24.08 -5.13
C ARG A 36 -0.67 23.87 -5.74
N GLY A 37 -0.54 22.96 -6.70
CA GLY A 37 0.74 22.66 -7.37
C GLY A 37 1.68 21.76 -6.56
N VAL A 38 1.20 21.15 -5.47
CA VAL A 38 2.00 20.21 -4.68
C VAL A 38 1.96 18.83 -5.33
N SER A 39 3.13 18.24 -5.58
CA SER A 39 3.25 16.85 -6.02
C SER A 39 2.78 15.91 -4.92
N VAL A 40 1.84 15.01 -5.22
CA VAL A 40 1.27 14.06 -4.26
C VAL A 40 1.33 12.64 -4.82
N ALA A 41 1.72 11.69 -3.97
CA ALA A 41 1.76 10.26 -4.28
C ALA A 41 0.86 9.50 -3.29
N PRO A 42 -0.42 9.24 -3.60
CA PRO A 42 -1.31 8.51 -2.70
C PRO A 42 -0.87 7.04 -2.57
N PHE A 43 -0.76 6.57 -1.33
CA PHE A 43 -0.44 5.18 -1.02
C PHE A 43 -1.51 4.55 -0.13
N LYS A 44 -1.99 3.37 -0.51
CA LYS A 44 -2.94 2.59 0.29
C LYS A 44 -2.14 1.51 1.03
N ALA A 45 -1.88 1.73 2.32
CA ALA A 45 -1.31 0.70 3.17
C ALA A 45 -2.28 -0.48 3.23
N HIS A 46 -1.87 -1.62 2.71
CA HIS A 46 -2.60 -2.87 2.84
C HIS A 46 -2.34 -3.45 4.23
N ASN A 47 -3.41 -3.72 4.99
CA ASN A 47 -3.29 -4.48 6.22
C ASN A 47 -3.00 -5.95 5.87
N MET A 48 -1.78 -6.41 6.19
CA MET A 48 -1.37 -7.80 5.96
C MET A 48 -1.94 -8.78 6.99
N SER A 49 -2.22 -8.37 8.23
CA SER A 49 -2.62 -9.31 9.30
C SER A 49 -3.87 -10.13 8.99
N ASN A 50 -4.87 -9.55 8.32
CA ASN A 50 -6.11 -10.24 7.94
C ASN A 50 -6.12 -10.72 6.47
N ASN A 51 -5.02 -10.51 5.75
CA ASN A 51 -4.90 -10.86 4.34
C ASN A 51 -3.51 -11.43 4.05
N ALA A 52 -2.95 -12.16 5.01
CA ALA A 52 -1.73 -12.93 4.88
C ALA A 52 -2.06 -14.38 4.51
N ARG A 53 -1.10 -15.05 3.90
CA ARG A 53 -1.04 -16.51 3.79
C ARG A 53 0.29 -16.95 4.36
N VAL A 54 0.27 -18.08 5.07
CA VAL A 54 1.50 -18.80 5.40
C VAL A 54 2.08 -19.29 4.08
N ALA A 55 3.33 -18.93 3.82
CA ALA A 55 4.05 -19.27 2.60
C ALA A 55 5.44 -19.80 2.96
N LEU A 56 5.90 -20.77 2.18
CA LEU A 56 7.29 -21.20 2.23
C LEU A 56 8.13 -20.17 1.48
N ALA A 57 9.08 -19.55 2.18
CA ALA A 57 10.02 -18.64 1.57
C ALA A 57 11.00 -19.42 0.66
N PRO A 58 11.64 -18.76 -0.33
CA PRO A 58 12.56 -19.42 -1.27
C PRO A 58 13.76 -20.12 -0.61
N ASP A 59 14.11 -19.73 0.61
CA ASP A 59 15.16 -20.30 1.45
C ASP A 59 14.66 -21.52 2.28
N GLY A 60 13.38 -21.87 2.17
CA GLY A 60 12.77 -23.00 2.87
C GLY A 60 12.20 -22.66 4.24
N GLU A 61 12.30 -21.41 4.69
CA GLU A 61 11.73 -20.98 5.96
C GLU A 61 10.24 -20.65 5.84
N TRP A 62 9.48 -20.85 6.92
CA TRP A 62 8.07 -20.48 6.95
C TRP A 62 7.91 -18.99 7.29
N GLY A 63 7.13 -18.28 6.48
CA GLY A 63 6.83 -16.86 6.69
C GLY A 63 5.41 -16.48 6.28
N GLU A 64 5.09 -15.20 6.39
CA GLU A 64 3.81 -14.65 5.94
C GLU A 64 4.00 -13.80 4.68
N VAL A 65 3.10 -13.96 3.72
CA VAL A 65 3.05 -13.12 2.51
C VAL A 65 1.66 -12.54 2.33
N GLY A 66 1.56 -11.30 1.85
CA GLY A 66 0.25 -10.69 1.57
C GLY A 66 -0.46 -11.45 0.44
N VAL A 67 -1.78 -11.61 0.51
CA VAL A 67 -2.59 -12.32 -0.50
C VAL A 67 -2.40 -11.73 -1.91
N SER A 68 -2.16 -10.43 -2.04
CA SER A 68 -1.84 -9.78 -3.33
C SER A 68 -0.50 -10.23 -3.92
N GLN A 69 0.47 -10.58 -3.07
CA GLN A 69 1.76 -11.16 -3.47
C GLN A 69 1.61 -12.67 -3.71
N TYR A 70 0.80 -13.36 -2.91
CA TYR A 70 0.50 -14.79 -3.06
C TYR A 70 -0.24 -15.11 -4.36
N VAL A 71 -1.24 -14.30 -4.74
CA VAL A 71 -2.08 -14.53 -5.93
C VAL A 71 -1.43 -14.08 -7.24
N ARG A 72 -0.19 -13.56 -7.21
CA ARG A 72 0.51 -13.17 -8.42
C ARG A 72 0.67 -14.42 -9.31
N PRO A 73 0.26 -14.39 -10.58
CA PRO A 73 0.51 -15.50 -11.49
C PRO A 73 2.03 -15.74 -11.55
N GLY A 74 2.43 -16.98 -11.34
CA GLY A 74 3.81 -17.40 -11.60
C GLY A 74 4.19 -17.12 -13.05
N PRO A 75 5.49 -17.04 -13.37
CA PRO A 75 5.93 -16.87 -14.76
C PRO A 75 5.27 -17.95 -15.62
N ALA A 76 4.60 -17.53 -16.69
CA ALA A 76 4.05 -18.45 -17.67
C ALA A 76 5.20 -19.30 -18.21
N ARG A 77 5.16 -20.61 -17.94
CA ARG A 77 6.04 -21.57 -18.61
C ARG A 77 5.51 -21.75 -20.03
N THR A 78 6.20 -21.15 -21.00
CA THR A 78 6.10 -21.47 -22.43
C THR A 78 6.72 -22.83 -22.71
#